data_AF-A0A2S6F906-F1
#
_entry.id   AF-A0A2S6F906-F1
#
_cell.length_a   1.000
_cell.length_b   1.000
_cell.length_c   1.000
_cell.angle_alpha   90.00
_cell.angle_beta   90.00
_cell.angle_gamma   90.00
#
_symmetry.space_group_name_H-M   'P 1'
#
loop_
_entity.id
_entity.type
_entity.pdbx_description
1 polymer ?
#
loop_
_entity_poly.entity_id
_entity_poly.type
_entity_poly.pdbx_seq_one_letter_code
_entity_poly.pdbx_strand_id
1 'polypeptide(L)'
;MTWGITGPRLTGLMSHMLSRYKLSRRELQAFLEEHYGFKISRGCIYAKQRIVAHALEESVADLLEQVKSSSSVHMDETGHRRDGLNQWL
;
A
#
# COMPACT_ATOMS: atom_id res chain seq x y z
N MET A 1 -10.47 10.30 -11.21
CA MET A 1 -9.14 9.75 -10.84
C MET A 1 -8.16 10.04 -11.97
N THR A 2 -7.10 10.82 -11.75
CA THR A 2 -6.09 11.15 -12.79
C THR A 2 -4.83 10.32 -12.59
N TRP A 3 -4.57 9.40 -13.53
CA TRP A 3 -3.44 8.47 -13.42
C TRP A 3 -2.07 9.15 -13.59
N GLY A 4 -1.99 10.26 -14.32
CA GLY A 4 -0.75 11.01 -14.55
C GLY A 4 0.36 10.13 -15.16
N ILE A 5 1.61 10.40 -14.77
CA ILE A 5 2.81 9.78 -15.36
C ILE A 5 2.97 8.27 -15.11
N THR A 6 2.20 7.67 -14.19
CA THR A 6 2.36 6.26 -13.81
C THR A 6 1.30 5.35 -14.44
N GLY A 7 0.15 5.88 -14.88
CA GLY A 7 -0.94 5.00 -15.31
C GLY A 7 -1.45 4.09 -14.17
N PRO A 8 -2.41 3.20 -14.43
CA PRO A 8 -2.90 2.24 -13.45
C PRO A 8 -1.89 1.13 -13.14
N ARG A 9 -1.15 0.63 -14.14
CA ARG A 9 -0.25 -0.53 -14.00
C ARG A 9 0.96 -0.24 -13.13
N LEU A 10 1.71 0.84 -13.41
CA LEU A 10 2.86 1.19 -12.58
C LEU A 10 2.42 1.60 -11.17
N THR A 11 1.27 2.27 -11.04
CA THR A 11 0.70 2.61 -9.73
C THR A 11 0.40 1.34 -8.91
N GLY A 12 -0.22 0.33 -9.52
CA GLY A 12 -0.45 -0.97 -8.87
C GLY A 12 0.85 -1.69 -8.53
N LEU A 13 1.81 -1.74 -9.46
CA LEU A 13 3.12 -2.36 -9.24
C LEU A 13 3.85 -1.72 -8.06
N MET A 14 3.96 -0.39 -8.03
CA MET A 14 4.59 0.34 -6.93
C MET A 14 3.95 -0.01 -5.59
N SER A 15 2.62 -0.03 -5.50
CA SER A 15 1.92 -0.41 -4.27
C SER A 15 2.17 -1.86 -3.87
N HIS A 16 2.25 -2.77 -4.84
CA HIS A 16 2.58 -4.18 -4.60
C HIS A 16 4.01 -4.37 -4.07
N MET A 17 4.98 -3.64 -4.63
CA MET A 17 6.37 -3.66 -4.15
C MET A 17 6.50 -3.24 -2.68
N LEU A 18 5.70 -2.27 -2.25
CA LEU A 18 5.72 -1.78 -0.88
C LEU A 18 4.99 -2.74 0.08
N SER A 19 3.86 -3.30 -0.34
CA SER A 19 3.03 -4.13 0.55
C SER A 19 3.52 -5.57 0.65
N ARG A 20 3.85 -6.21 -0.47
CA ARG A 20 4.25 -7.62 -0.57
C ARG A 20 5.74 -7.83 -0.35
N TYR A 21 6.56 -6.97 -0.92
CA TYR A 21 8.03 -7.06 -0.86
C TYR A 21 8.64 -6.15 0.20
N LYS A 22 7.80 -5.40 0.94
CA LYS A 22 8.19 -4.59 2.09
C LYS A 22 9.27 -3.53 1.80
N LEU A 23 9.39 -3.12 0.54
CA LEU A 23 10.27 -2.01 0.21
C LEU A 23 9.82 -0.75 0.94
N SER A 24 10.78 0.00 1.45
CA SER A 24 10.58 1.39 1.82
C SER A 24 10.34 2.22 0.55
N ARG A 25 9.74 3.40 0.73
CA ARG A 25 9.50 4.34 -0.37
C ARG A 25 10.80 4.89 -0.97
N ARG A 26 11.90 4.82 -0.22
CA ARG A 26 13.25 5.19 -0.70
C ARG A 26 13.82 4.09 -1.58
N GLU A 27 13.71 2.83 -1.14
CA GLU A 27 14.15 1.68 -1.94
C GLU A 27 13.35 1.56 -3.24
N LEU A 28 12.03 1.77 -3.19
CA LEU A 28 11.21 1.80 -4.41
C LEU A 28 11.68 2.90 -5.38
N GLN A 29 11.99 4.10 -4.88
CA GLN A 29 12.48 5.18 -5.72
C GLN A 29 13.81 4.81 -6.38
N ALA A 30 14.77 4.30 -5.59
CA ALA A 30 16.07 3.87 -6.10
C ALA A 30 15.92 2.74 -7.14
N PHE A 31 15.09 1.74 -6.85
CA PHE A 31 14.79 0.64 -7.77
C PHE A 31 14.25 1.13 -9.12
N LEU A 32 13.29 2.07 -9.10
CA LEU A 32 12.73 2.63 -10.33
C LEU A 32 13.76 3.42 -11.15
N GLU A 33 14.63 4.17 -10.48
CA GLU A 33 15.70 4.93 -11.14
C GLU A 33 16.78 4.00 -11.70
N GLU A 34 17.25 3.02 -10.93
CA GLU A 34 18.35 2.13 -11.31
C GLU A 34 17.96 1.15 -12.43
N HIS A 35 16.76 0.57 -12.35
CA HIS A 35 16.37 -0.54 -13.24
C HIS A 35 15.56 -0.07 -14.45
N TYR A 36 14.87 1.08 -14.33
CA TYR A 36 14.01 1.60 -15.39
C TYR A 36 14.38 3.01 -15.84
N GLY A 37 15.40 3.65 -15.25
CA GLY A 37 15.72 5.06 -15.51
C GLY A 37 14.58 6.01 -15.11
N PHE A 38 13.61 5.55 -14.33
CA PHE A 38 12.37 6.27 -14.08
C PHE A 38 12.49 7.12 -12.82
N LYS A 39 12.74 8.41 -13.02
CA LYS A 39 12.90 9.37 -11.92
C LYS A 39 11.54 9.88 -11.45
N ILE A 40 11.22 9.59 -10.19
CA ILE A 40 9.98 10.03 -9.55
C ILE A 40 10.27 10.54 -8.14
N SER A 41 9.59 11.61 -7.73
CA SER A 41 9.74 12.12 -6.37
C SER A 41 9.02 11.23 -5.36
N ARG A 42 9.54 11.17 -4.13
CA ARG A 42 8.86 10.48 -3.01
C ARG A 42 7.45 11.00 -2.80
N GLY A 43 7.23 12.31 -2.92
CA GLY A 43 5.91 12.92 -2.80
C GLY A 43 4.91 12.37 -3.82
N CYS A 44 5.36 12.13 -5.06
CA CYS A 44 4.54 11.48 -6.08
C CYS A 44 4.23 10.03 -5.70
N ILE A 45 5.22 9.25 -5.22
CA ILE A 45 4.99 7.89 -4.72
C ILE A 45 3.92 7.87 -3.62
N TYR A 46 3.96 8.80 -2.65
CA TYR A 46 2.93 8.94 -1.62
C TYR A 46 1.55 9.28 -2.22
N ALA A 47 1.49 10.23 -3.15
CA ALA A 47 0.24 10.60 -3.80
C ALA A 47 -0.38 9.41 -4.55
N LYS A 48 0.44 8.59 -5.23
CA LYS A 48 -0.02 7.38 -5.93
C LYS A 48 -0.48 6.28 -4.99
N GLN A 49 0.16 6.11 -3.84
CA GLN A 49 -0.32 5.18 -2.81
C GLN A 49 -1.70 5.56 -2.28
N ARG A 50 -1.99 6.85 -2.11
CA ARG A 50 -3.32 7.31 -1.66
C ARG A 50 -4.42 6.92 -2.64
N ILE A 51 -4.13 6.93 -3.95
CA ILE A 51 -5.07 6.48 -4.98
C ILE A 51 -5.39 5.00 -4.80
N VAL A 52 -4.38 4.16 -4.57
CA VAL A 52 -4.58 2.72 -4.34
C VAL A 52 -5.29 2.45 -3.02
N ALA A 53 -4.92 3.16 -1.94
CA ALA A 53 -5.60 3.04 -0.65
C ALA A 53 -7.09 3.36 -0.78
N HIS A 54 -7.43 4.47 -1.44
CA HIS A 54 -8.82 4.86 -1.68
C HIS A 54 -9.57 3.83 -2.53
N ALA A 55 -8.93 3.28 -3.56
CA ALA A 55 -9.53 2.22 -4.39
C ALA A 55 -9.79 0.91 -3.64
N LEU A 56 -9.10 0.67 -2.51
CA LEU A 56 -9.27 -0.52 -1.68
C LEU A 56 -10.26 -0.32 -0.53
N GLU A 57 -10.75 0.90 -0.28
CA GLU A 57 -11.64 1.21 0.86
C GLU A 57 -12.90 0.34 0.85
N GLU A 58 -13.56 0.22 -0.31
CA GLU A 58 -14.77 -0.59 -0.46
C GLU A 58 -14.49 -2.08 -0.24
N SER A 59 -13.45 -2.63 -0.88
CA SER A 59 -13.07 -4.04 -0.68
C SER A 59 -12.69 -4.35 0.76
N VAL A 60 -12.04 -3.41 1.46
CA VAL A 60 -11.71 -3.56 2.89
C VAL A 60 -12.98 -3.51 3.74
N ALA A 61 -13.94 -2.65 3.41
CA ALA A 61 -15.24 -2.59 4.10
C ALA A 61 -16.03 -3.90 3.94
N ASP A 62 -16.12 -4.43 2.72
CA ASP A 62 -16.80 -5.71 2.43
C ASP A 62 -16.15 -6.88 3.18
N LEU A 63 -14.81 -6.93 3.19
CA LEU A 63 -14.07 -7.93 3.96
C LEU A 63 -14.32 -7.79 5.46
N LEU A 64 -14.42 -6.57 5.98
CA LEU A 64 -14.71 -6.33 7.39
C LEU A 64 -16.10 -6.84 7.79
N GLU A 65 -17.12 -6.67 6.95
CA GLU A 65 -18.46 -7.22 7.19
C GLU A 65 -18.46 -8.75 7.21
N GLN A 66 -17.73 -9.38 6.28
CA GLN A 66 -17.57 -10.84 6.24
C GLN A 66 -16.84 -11.36 7.48
N VAL A 67 -15.78 -10.70 7.93
CA VAL A 67 -15.05 -11.07 9.16
C VAL A 67 -15.96 -10.96 10.38
N LYS A 68 -16.76 -9.89 10.48
CA LYS A 68 -17.70 -9.69 11.61
C LYS A 68 -18.84 -10.72 11.66
N SER A 69 -19.26 -11.23 10.51
CA SER A 69 -20.33 -12.25 10.41
C SER A 69 -19.80 -13.68 10.52
N SER A 70 -18.48 -13.89 10.54
CA SER A 70 -17.88 -15.21 10.68
C SER A 70 -18.14 -15.81 12.08
N SER A 71 -18.31 -17.13 12.15
CA SER A 71 -18.52 -17.83 13.43
C SER A 71 -17.31 -17.78 14.36
N SER A 72 -16.11 -17.57 13.80
CA SER A 72 -14.85 -17.48 14.53
C SER A 72 -13.86 -16.57 13.78
N VAL A 73 -13.36 -15.55 14.49
CA VAL A 73 -12.56 -14.47 13.88
C VAL A 73 -11.05 -14.79 13.83
N HIS A 74 -10.57 -15.80 14.58
CA HIS A 74 -9.15 -16.21 14.63
C HIS A 74 -8.17 -15.02 14.69
N MET A 75 -8.42 -14.11 15.63
CA MET A 75 -7.63 -12.88 15.80
C MET A 75 -6.17 -13.23 16.13
N ASP A 76 -5.24 -12.76 15.31
CA ASP A 76 -3.80 -12.89 15.54
C ASP A 76 -3.27 -11.52 15.96
N GLU A 77 -2.61 -11.42 17.11
CA GLU A 77 -2.06 -10.15 17.60
C GLU A 77 -0.73 -9.84 16.89
N THR A 78 -0.82 -9.26 15.70
CA THR A 78 0.39 -8.81 14.99
C THR A 78 0.72 -7.37 15.40
N GLY A 79 1.78 -7.21 16.20
CA GLY A 79 2.28 -5.90 16.63
C GLY A 79 2.79 -5.05 15.45
N HIS A 80 2.23 -3.85 15.28
CA HIS A 80 2.64 -2.86 14.29
C HIS A 80 3.01 -1.52 14.96
N ARG A 81 4.27 -1.10 14.83
CA ARG A 81 4.70 0.21 15.34
C ARG A 81 4.31 1.31 14.38
N ARG A 82 3.49 2.25 14.85
CA ARG A 82 3.13 3.46 14.13
C ARG A 82 3.41 4.68 15.00
N ASP A 83 4.26 5.57 14.50
CA ASP A 83 4.65 6.82 15.17
C ASP A 83 5.15 6.62 16.62
N GLY A 84 5.91 5.54 16.84
CA GLY A 84 6.47 5.19 18.15
C GLY A 84 5.50 4.47 19.09
N LEU A 85 4.23 4.31 18.70
CA LEU A 85 3.23 3.56 19.46
C LEU A 85 3.09 2.15 18.88
N ASN A 86 3.08 1.15 19.75
CA ASN A 86 2.70 -0.21 19.36
C ASN A 86 1.18 -0.24 19.15
N GLN A 87 0.77 -0.61 17.95
CA GLN A 87 -0.60 -0.94 17.59
C GLN A 87 -0.68 -2.45 17.39
N TRP A 88 -1.87 -3.02 17.55
CA TRP A 88 -2.14 -4.42 17.29
C TRP A 88 -3.10 -4.47 16.11
N LEU A 89 -2.70 -5.20 15.06
CA LEU A 89 -3.54 -5.53 13.90
C LEU A 89 -4.22 -6.86 14.15
#